data_AF-A0A5M3WMX6-F1
#
_entry.id   AF-A0A5M3WMX6-F1
#
_cell.length_a   1.000
_cell.length_b   1.000
_cell.length_c   1.000
_cell.angle_alpha   90.00
_cell.angle_beta   90.00
_cell.angle_gamma   90.00
#
_symmetry.space_group_name_H-M   'P 1'
#
loop_
_entity.id
_entity.type
_entity.pdbx_description
1 polymer ?
#
loop_
_entity_poly.entity_id
_entity_poly.type
_entity_poly.pdbx_seq_one_letter_code
_entity_poly.pdbx_strand_id
1 'polypeptide(L)'
;MNTRKYEQRLRADTAAENRRRILQAAYDRLREAPSEPLSLDKVANKARVARSTIYVIFESRAGLFDAVFRDLLDRAGFDRIVTAVAHHDAGEHLRGSLRAGAHVYAAERGVVRAIYSMAALHADALADTVRHDEVGRAEGMRHLAQRLADQNLLRAGITVQEATDILYVISSFDTFDLLFTGRGLAADAVADRLIAMAERALVHQVGQPR
;
A
#
# COMPACT_ATOMS: atom_id res chain seq x y z
N MET A 1 -34.45 -29.58 3.68
CA MET A 1 -33.73 -28.39 3.14
C MET A 1 -32.70 -27.75 4.10
N ASN A 2 -32.43 -28.31 5.30
CA ASN A 2 -31.45 -27.74 6.25
C ASN A 2 -30.01 -28.27 6.12
N THR A 3 -29.80 -29.51 5.68
CA THR A 3 -28.47 -30.14 5.63
C THR A 3 -27.53 -29.48 4.61
N ARG A 4 -28.03 -29.17 3.39
CA ARG A 4 -27.24 -28.45 2.35
C ARG A 4 -26.79 -27.06 2.79
N LYS A 5 -27.66 -26.30 3.48
CA LYS A 5 -27.32 -24.97 3.99
C LYS A 5 -26.28 -25.03 5.12
N TYR A 6 -26.35 -26.06 5.98
CA TYR A 6 -25.38 -26.27 7.06
C TYR A 6 -23.99 -26.66 6.53
N GLU A 7 -23.92 -27.61 5.57
CA GLU A 7 -22.66 -28.00 4.93
C GLU A 7 -22.00 -26.85 4.15
N GLN A 8 -22.80 -26.02 3.48
CA GLN A 8 -22.29 -24.83 2.78
C GLN A 8 -21.69 -23.82 3.74
N ARG A 9 -22.33 -23.56 4.90
CA ARG A 9 -21.78 -22.67 5.94
C ARG A 9 -20.48 -23.23 6.52
N LEU A 10 -20.44 -24.51 6.89
CA LEU A 10 -19.24 -25.15 7.45
C LEU A 10 -18.05 -25.13 6.47
N ARG A 11 -18.31 -25.33 5.17
CA ARG A 11 -17.27 -25.20 4.13
C ARG A 11 -16.77 -23.77 3.96
N ALA A 12 -17.68 -22.78 4.00
CA ALA A 12 -17.32 -21.38 3.94
C ALA A 12 -16.48 -20.94 5.16
N ASP A 13 -16.86 -21.37 6.36
CA ASP A 13 -16.13 -21.08 7.60
C ASP A 13 -14.72 -21.69 7.58
N THR A 14 -14.60 -22.93 7.09
CA THR A 14 -13.32 -23.62 6.92
C THR A 14 -12.44 -22.93 5.87
N ALA A 15 -13.02 -22.48 4.75
CA ALA A 15 -12.30 -21.75 3.71
C ALA A 15 -11.79 -20.40 4.23
N ALA A 16 -12.59 -19.66 5.00
CA ALA A 16 -12.22 -18.39 5.60
C ALA A 16 -11.10 -18.54 6.65
N GLU A 17 -11.14 -19.60 7.47
CA GLU A 17 -10.07 -19.94 8.41
C GLU A 17 -8.76 -20.28 7.67
N ASN A 18 -8.83 -21.15 6.65
CA ASN A 18 -7.66 -21.49 5.85
C ASN A 18 -7.09 -20.25 5.15
N ARG A 19 -7.94 -19.36 4.61
CA ARG A 19 -7.51 -18.11 4.00
C ARG A 19 -6.70 -17.26 4.99
N ARG A 20 -7.20 -17.07 6.22
CA ARG A 20 -6.50 -16.32 7.28
C ARG A 20 -5.16 -16.94 7.63
N ARG A 21 -5.11 -18.28 7.80
CA ARG A 21 -3.87 -19.01 8.09
C ARG A 21 -2.82 -18.88 6.98
N ILE A 22 -3.25 -18.93 5.72
CA ILE A 22 -2.35 -18.78 4.57
C ILE A 22 -1.77 -17.37 4.51
N LEU A 23 -2.60 -16.33 4.72
CA LEU A 23 -2.13 -14.94 4.74
C LEU A 23 -1.16 -14.69 5.90
N GLN A 24 -1.48 -15.19 7.10
CA GLN A 24 -0.57 -15.08 8.25
C GLN A 24 0.76 -15.79 7.98
N ALA A 25 0.74 -17.00 7.41
CA ALA A 25 1.96 -17.73 7.07
C ALA A 25 2.81 -16.99 6.02
N ALA A 26 2.17 -16.36 5.04
CA ALA A 26 2.86 -15.53 4.06
C ALA A 26 3.50 -14.28 4.69
N TYR A 27 2.74 -13.57 5.54
CA TYR A 27 3.23 -12.43 6.31
C TYR A 27 4.46 -12.79 7.16
N ASP A 28 4.35 -13.86 7.97
CA ASP A 28 5.44 -14.33 8.82
C ASP A 28 6.69 -14.65 8.00
N ARG A 29 6.52 -15.24 6.81
CA ARG A 29 7.63 -15.56 5.90
C ARG A 29 8.34 -14.32 5.38
N LEU A 30 7.59 -13.29 4.99
CA LEU A 30 8.17 -12.02 4.54
C LEU A 30 8.93 -11.31 5.66
N ARG A 31 8.46 -11.46 6.91
CA ARG A 31 9.12 -10.91 8.10
C ARG A 31 10.36 -11.69 8.52
N GLU A 32 10.30 -13.02 8.52
CA GLU A 32 11.36 -13.92 8.99
C GLU A 32 12.52 -14.04 7.99
N ALA A 33 12.23 -13.95 6.69
CA ALA A 33 13.22 -14.12 5.62
C ALA A 33 13.00 -13.11 4.49
N PRO A 34 13.25 -11.80 4.73
CA PRO A 34 12.96 -10.72 3.78
C PRO A 34 13.78 -10.78 2.48
N SER A 35 14.88 -11.55 2.45
CA SER A 35 15.73 -11.75 1.28
C SER A 35 15.38 -13.01 0.47
N GLU A 36 14.44 -13.83 0.94
CA GLU A 36 14.05 -15.06 0.25
C GLU A 36 12.72 -14.87 -0.51
N PRO A 37 12.63 -15.32 -1.77
CA PRO A 37 11.38 -15.31 -2.50
C PRO A 37 10.26 -16.05 -1.74
N LEU A 38 9.06 -15.49 -1.75
CA LEU A 38 7.91 -16.12 -1.12
C LEU A 38 7.53 -17.40 -1.88
N SER A 39 7.82 -18.55 -1.27
CA SER A 39 7.53 -19.87 -1.82
C SER A 39 6.15 -20.37 -1.38
N LEU A 40 5.31 -20.77 -2.34
CA LEU A 40 4.00 -21.39 -2.07
C LEU A 40 4.13 -22.65 -1.22
N ASP A 41 5.18 -23.45 -1.39
CA ASP A 41 5.39 -24.67 -0.62
C ASP A 41 5.73 -24.35 0.84
N LYS A 42 6.59 -23.34 1.07
CA LYS A 42 6.91 -22.85 2.43
C LYS A 42 5.65 -22.27 3.10
N VAL A 43 4.84 -21.51 2.36
CA VAL A 43 3.57 -20.94 2.84
C VAL A 43 2.58 -22.06 3.19
N ALA A 44 2.38 -23.04 2.30
CA ALA A 44 1.49 -24.18 2.52
C ALA A 44 1.89 -24.98 3.78
N ASN A 45 3.18 -25.29 3.92
CA ASN A 45 3.72 -26.01 5.06
C ASN A 45 3.51 -25.23 6.37
N LYS A 46 3.82 -23.93 6.39
CA LYS A 46 3.64 -23.09 7.58
C LYS A 46 2.16 -22.91 7.93
N ALA A 47 1.30 -22.73 6.94
CA ALA A 47 -0.14 -22.68 7.11
C ALA A 47 -0.76 -24.04 7.43
N ARG A 48 -0.02 -25.15 7.35
CA ARG A 48 -0.47 -26.55 7.46
C ARG A 48 -1.70 -26.85 6.59
N VAL A 49 -1.60 -26.50 5.31
CA VAL A 49 -2.59 -26.80 4.26
C VAL A 49 -1.89 -27.47 3.08
N ALA A 50 -2.64 -28.17 2.23
CA ALA A 50 -2.11 -28.65 0.97
C ALA A 50 -1.93 -27.49 -0.01
N ARG A 51 -0.94 -27.59 -0.91
CA ARG A 51 -0.74 -26.59 -1.98
C ARG A 51 -1.98 -26.42 -2.87
N SER A 52 -2.72 -27.49 -3.12
CA SER A 52 -3.99 -27.44 -3.86
C SER A 52 -5.03 -26.54 -3.19
N THR A 53 -5.07 -26.49 -1.86
CA THR A 53 -5.97 -25.59 -1.10
C THR A 53 -5.66 -24.12 -1.37
N ILE A 54 -4.39 -23.75 -1.56
CA ILE A 54 -4.01 -22.37 -1.92
C ILE A 54 -4.61 -22.01 -3.28
N TYR A 55 -4.44 -22.86 -4.30
CA TYR A 55 -5.01 -22.60 -5.62
C TYR A 55 -6.54 -22.58 -5.63
N VAL A 56 -7.19 -23.39 -4.79
CA VAL A 56 -8.66 -23.36 -4.65
C VAL A 56 -9.14 -22.04 -4.04
N ILE A 57 -8.40 -21.46 -3.08
CA ILE A 57 -8.81 -20.23 -2.37
C ILE A 57 -8.43 -18.97 -3.12
N PHE A 58 -7.26 -18.94 -3.75
CA PHE A 58 -6.68 -17.74 -4.35
C PHE A 58 -6.63 -17.77 -5.88
N GLU A 59 -7.09 -18.87 -6.49
CA GLU A 59 -7.19 -19.13 -7.94
C GLU A 59 -5.84 -19.23 -8.67
N SER A 60 -4.85 -18.44 -8.27
CA SER A 60 -3.53 -18.39 -8.88
C SER A 60 -2.45 -17.93 -7.89
N ARG A 61 -1.18 -18.04 -8.31
CA ARG A 61 -0.05 -17.48 -7.56
C ARG A 61 -0.15 -15.94 -7.47
N ALA A 62 -0.58 -15.27 -8.53
CA ALA A 62 -0.83 -13.83 -8.53
C ALA A 62 -1.95 -13.44 -7.56
N GLY A 63 -3.07 -14.18 -7.57
CA GLY A 63 -4.18 -13.94 -6.64
C GLY A 63 -3.80 -14.11 -5.17
N LEU A 64 -2.87 -15.03 -4.86
CA LEU A 64 -2.28 -15.11 -3.52
C LEU A 64 -1.47 -13.87 -3.18
N PHE A 65 -0.58 -13.43 -4.07
CA PHE A 65 0.26 -12.25 -3.82
C PHE A 65 -0.56 -10.98 -3.67
N ASP A 66 -1.55 -10.75 -4.52
CA ASP A 66 -2.49 -9.65 -4.40
C ASP A 66 -3.21 -9.67 -3.06
N ALA A 67 -3.64 -10.86 -2.60
CA ALA A 67 -4.30 -11.00 -1.31
C ALA A 67 -3.35 -10.75 -0.13
N VAL A 68 -2.09 -11.19 -0.22
CA VAL A 68 -1.06 -10.93 0.81
C VAL A 68 -0.73 -9.45 0.88
N PHE A 69 -0.58 -8.79 -0.27
CA PHE A 69 -0.27 -7.37 -0.33
C PHE A 69 -1.42 -6.51 0.24
N ARG A 70 -2.68 -6.83 -0.12
CA ARG A 70 -3.85 -6.18 0.48
C ARG A 70 -3.94 -6.40 2.00
N ASP A 71 -3.76 -7.65 2.46
CA ASP A 71 -3.77 -7.97 3.90
C ASP A 71 -2.68 -7.20 4.66
N LEU A 72 -1.51 -7.00 4.05
CA LEU A 72 -0.43 -6.19 4.60
C LEU A 72 -0.82 -4.71 4.73
N LEU A 73 -1.36 -4.13 3.67
CA LEU A 73 -1.82 -2.73 3.67
C LEU A 73 -2.94 -2.51 4.70
N ASP A 74 -3.91 -3.42 4.78
CA ASP A 74 -5.01 -3.36 5.74
C ASP A 74 -4.48 -3.41 7.19
N ARG A 75 -3.55 -4.32 7.51
CA ARG A 75 -2.89 -4.38 8.82
C ARG A 75 -2.13 -3.11 9.16
N ALA A 76 -1.51 -2.49 8.16
CA ALA A 76 -0.75 -1.26 8.31
C ALA A 76 -1.65 -0.01 8.47
N GLY A 77 -2.95 -0.14 8.28
CA GLY A 77 -3.93 0.93 8.44
C GLY A 77 -4.17 1.76 7.18
N PHE A 78 -4.29 1.08 6.04
CA PHE A 78 -4.65 1.67 4.75
C PHE A 78 -6.02 2.37 4.75
N ASP A 79 -6.92 1.99 5.66
CA ASP A 79 -8.20 2.65 5.92
C ASP A 79 -8.05 4.15 6.22
N ARG A 80 -6.94 4.56 6.84
CA ARG A 80 -6.62 5.97 7.09
C ARG A 80 -6.31 6.73 5.81
N ILE A 81 -5.68 6.08 4.82
CA ILE A 81 -5.44 6.67 3.49
C ILE A 81 -6.77 6.86 2.78
N VAL A 82 -7.63 5.84 2.76
CA VAL A 82 -8.97 5.91 2.16
C VAL A 82 -9.79 7.05 2.78
N THR A 83 -9.76 7.16 4.11
CA THR A 83 -10.43 8.24 4.84
C THR A 83 -9.93 9.62 4.42
N ALA A 84 -8.61 9.80 4.27
CA ALA A 84 -8.03 11.06 3.84
C ALA A 84 -8.39 11.41 2.38
N VAL A 85 -8.38 10.43 1.48
CA VAL A 85 -8.76 10.61 0.06
C VAL A 85 -10.22 11.08 -0.07
N ALA A 86 -11.09 10.61 0.81
CA ALA A 86 -12.50 10.98 0.83
C ALA A 86 -12.77 12.40 1.36
N HIS A 87 -11.76 13.09 1.91
CA HIS A 87 -11.95 14.43 2.44
C HIS A 87 -12.35 15.43 1.34
N HIS A 88 -13.26 16.36 1.63
CA HIS A 88 -13.78 17.31 0.64
C HIS A 88 -12.76 18.43 0.32
N ASP A 89 -12.02 18.91 1.30
CA ASP A 89 -10.89 19.82 1.11
C ASP A 89 -9.66 19.05 0.59
N ALA A 90 -9.09 19.50 -0.53
CA ALA A 90 -7.97 18.83 -1.19
C ALA A 90 -6.62 19.05 -0.47
N GLY A 91 -6.47 20.13 0.31
CA GLY A 91 -5.32 20.33 1.18
C GLY A 91 -5.33 19.36 2.37
N GLU A 92 -6.49 19.12 2.97
CA GLU A 92 -6.66 18.11 4.00
C GLU A 92 -6.51 16.68 3.45
N HIS A 93 -6.98 16.41 2.23
CA HIS A 93 -6.65 15.17 1.53
C HIS A 93 -5.13 15.02 1.40
N LEU A 94 -4.41 16.02 0.87
CA LEU A 94 -2.95 15.98 0.74
C LEU A 94 -2.24 15.68 2.07
N ARG A 95 -2.60 16.41 3.14
CA ARG A 95 -1.97 16.23 4.46
C ARG A 95 -2.29 14.85 5.04
N GLY A 96 -3.57 14.47 4.99
CA GLY A 96 -4.05 13.21 5.54
C GLY A 96 -3.45 12.00 4.84
N SER A 97 -3.38 12.01 3.51
CA SER A 97 -2.88 10.88 2.73
C SER A 97 -1.37 10.68 2.91
N LEU A 98 -0.58 11.75 2.94
CA LEU A 98 0.87 11.67 3.20
C LEU A 98 1.17 11.22 4.63
N ARG A 99 0.41 11.70 5.62
CA ARG A 99 0.56 11.24 7.01
C ARG A 99 0.20 9.78 7.15
N ALA A 100 -0.97 9.37 6.64
CA ALA A 100 -1.41 7.98 6.69
C ALA A 100 -0.44 7.05 5.94
N GLY A 101 0.04 7.46 4.76
CA GLY A 101 1.04 6.70 3.99
C GLY A 101 2.35 6.50 4.75
N ALA A 102 2.86 7.54 5.41
CA ALA A 102 4.06 7.42 6.25
C ALA A 102 3.88 6.44 7.41
N HIS A 103 2.70 6.42 8.05
CA HIS A 103 2.42 5.44 9.11
C HIS A 103 2.27 4.01 8.58
N VAL A 104 1.62 3.84 7.42
CA VAL A 104 1.51 2.55 6.74
C VAL A 104 2.89 1.97 6.44
N TYR A 105 3.78 2.79 5.85
CA TYR A 105 5.14 2.36 5.58
C TYR A 105 5.94 2.11 6.86
N ALA A 106 5.79 2.92 7.90
CA ALA A 106 6.50 2.73 9.16
C ALA A 106 6.09 1.44 9.87
N ALA A 107 4.80 1.10 9.86
CA ALA A 107 4.26 -0.09 10.52
C ALA A 107 4.87 -1.38 9.97
N GLU A 108 5.08 -1.44 8.66
CA GLU A 108 5.52 -2.66 7.96
C GLU A 108 6.79 -2.45 7.12
N ARG A 109 7.65 -1.49 7.52
CA ARG A 109 8.82 -1.04 6.73
C ARG A 109 9.68 -2.19 6.21
N GLY A 110 9.99 -3.15 7.08
CA GLY A 110 10.84 -4.30 6.72
C GLY A 110 10.22 -5.19 5.64
N VAL A 111 8.91 -5.43 5.74
CA VAL A 111 8.15 -6.24 4.80
C VAL A 111 7.96 -5.50 3.48
N VAL A 112 7.62 -4.21 3.52
CA VAL A 112 7.50 -3.37 2.31
C VAL A 112 8.83 -3.31 1.58
N ARG A 113 9.95 -3.07 2.27
CA ARG A 113 11.29 -3.08 1.67
C ARG A 113 11.59 -4.43 1.01
N ALA A 114 11.28 -5.54 1.68
CA ALA A 114 11.48 -6.88 1.13
C ALA A 114 10.69 -7.10 -0.17
N ILE A 115 9.40 -6.73 -0.17
CA ILE A 115 8.53 -6.85 -1.34
C ILE A 115 9.07 -6.05 -2.53
N TYR A 116 9.40 -4.77 -2.32
CA TYR A 116 9.91 -3.90 -3.38
C TYR A 116 11.26 -4.38 -3.92
N SER A 117 12.17 -4.82 -3.03
CA SER A 117 13.47 -5.38 -3.43
C SER A 117 13.30 -6.68 -4.23
N MET A 118 12.41 -7.59 -3.82
CA MET A 118 12.15 -8.81 -4.57
C MET A 118 11.51 -8.54 -5.94
N ALA A 119 10.54 -7.62 -5.99
CA ALA A 119 9.88 -7.23 -7.23
C ALA A 119 10.85 -6.62 -8.25
N ALA A 120 11.87 -5.90 -7.79
CA ALA A 120 12.91 -5.35 -8.66
C ALA A 120 13.89 -6.40 -9.21
N LEU A 121 14.10 -7.50 -8.48
CA LEU A 121 15.08 -8.55 -8.82
C LEU A 121 14.49 -9.72 -9.60
N HIS A 122 13.16 -9.89 -9.57
CA HIS A 122 12.48 -11.04 -10.15
C HIS A 122 11.30 -10.61 -11.01
N ALA A 123 11.24 -11.09 -12.25
CA ALA A 123 10.06 -10.94 -13.11
C ALA A 123 9.05 -12.06 -12.78
N ASP A 124 8.37 -11.94 -11.64
CA ASP A 124 7.36 -12.90 -11.20
C ASP A 124 6.04 -12.24 -10.77
N ALA A 125 5.08 -13.05 -10.35
CA ALA A 125 3.75 -12.59 -9.98
C ALA A 125 3.76 -11.55 -8.83
N LEU A 126 4.78 -11.54 -7.96
CA LEU A 126 4.91 -10.50 -6.94
C LEU A 126 5.27 -9.15 -7.58
N ALA A 127 6.16 -9.15 -8.58
CA ALA A 127 6.50 -7.94 -9.32
C ALA A 127 5.31 -7.38 -10.09
N ASP A 128 4.43 -8.23 -10.62
CA ASP A 128 3.18 -7.81 -11.26
C ASP A 128 2.22 -7.16 -10.26
N THR A 129 2.06 -7.73 -9.06
CA THR A 129 1.27 -7.14 -7.96
C THR A 129 1.80 -5.76 -7.57
N VAL A 130 3.12 -5.61 -7.38
CA VAL A 130 3.75 -4.32 -7.03
C VAL A 130 3.54 -3.31 -8.15
N ARG A 131 3.69 -3.72 -9.42
CA ARG A 131 3.47 -2.82 -10.56
C ARG A 131 2.01 -2.34 -10.62
N HIS A 132 1.06 -3.22 -10.35
CA HIS A 132 -0.36 -2.87 -10.31
C HIS A 132 -0.66 -1.88 -9.19
N ASP A 133 -0.08 -2.06 -8.00
CA ASP A 133 -0.20 -1.11 -6.89
C ASP A 133 0.38 0.27 -7.24
N GLU A 134 1.58 0.30 -7.85
CA GLU A 134 2.22 1.55 -8.27
C GLU A 134 1.41 2.29 -9.35
N VAL A 135 0.74 1.57 -10.26
CA VAL A 135 -0.22 2.17 -11.20
C VAL A 135 -1.39 2.80 -10.43
N GLY A 136 -2.00 2.08 -9.50
CA GLY A 136 -3.09 2.61 -8.67
C GLY A 136 -2.67 3.84 -7.86
N ARG A 137 -1.45 3.85 -7.31
CA ARG A 137 -0.88 5.00 -6.62
C ARG A 137 -0.71 6.20 -7.55
N ALA A 138 -0.18 6.00 -8.76
CA ALA A 138 -0.05 7.06 -9.77
C ALA A 138 -1.42 7.67 -10.13
N GLU A 139 -2.46 6.84 -10.28
CA GLU A 139 -3.82 7.34 -10.51
C GLU A 139 -4.38 8.12 -9.32
N GLY A 140 -4.11 7.67 -8.09
CA GLY A 140 -4.45 8.41 -6.87
C GLY A 140 -3.76 9.79 -6.81
N MET A 141 -2.49 9.87 -7.21
CA MET A 141 -1.75 11.14 -7.25
C MET A 141 -2.32 12.08 -8.32
N ARG A 142 -2.70 11.54 -9.48
CA ARG A 142 -3.39 12.31 -10.53
C ARG A 142 -4.72 12.84 -10.03
N HIS A 143 -5.49 12.03 -9.30
CA HIS A 143 -6.75 12.46 -8.70
C HIS A 143 -6.55 13.60 -7.69
N LEU A 144 -5.56 13.49 -6.80
CA LEU A 144 -5.24 14.57 -5.86
C LEU A 144 -4.78 15.85 -6.58
N ALA A 145 -3.90 15.73 -7.58
CA ALA A 145 -3.44 16.86 -8.38
C ALA A 145 -4.60 17.60 -9.06
N GLN A 146 -5.54 16.86 -9.66
CA GLN A 146 -6.74 17.46 -10.26
C GLN A 146 -7.57 18.21 -9.22
N ARG A 147 -7.78 17.63 -8.04
CA ARG A 147 -8.55 18.28 -6.98
C ARG A 147 -7.89 19.54 -6.43
N LEU A 148 -6.57 19.55 -6.30
CA LEU A 148 -5.82 20.76 -5.94
C LEU A 148 -6.01 21.85 -6.99
N ALA A 149 -6.06 21.50 -8.28
CA ALA A 149 -6.32 22.45 -9.36
C ALA A 149 -7.77 22.98 -9.31
N ASP A 150 -8.75 22.09 -9.17
CA ASP A 150 -10.18 22.43 -9.13
C ASP A 150 -10.52 23.36 -7.96
N GLN A 151 -9.80 23.20 -6.83
CA GLN A 151 -9.95 24.04 -5.64
C GLN A 151 -9.04 25.28 -5.66
N ASN A 152 -8.35 25.54 -6.78
CA ASN A 152 -7.44 26.68 -6.96
C ASN A 152 -6.29 26.73 -5.94
N LEU A 153 -5.88 25.58 -5.40
CA LEU A 153 -4.81 25.48 -4.41
C LEU A 153 -3.42 25.38 -5.04
N LEU A 154 -3.33 24.93 -6.30
CA LEU A 154 -2.05 24.84 -6.99
C LEU A 154 -1.39 26.21 -7.16
N ARG A 155 -0.07 26.23 -7.02
CA ARG A 155 0.77 27.39 -7.31
C ARG A 155 0.68 27.76 -8.79
N ALA A 156 0.77 29.06 -9.06
CA ALA A 156 0.86 29.58 -10.42
C ALA A 156 1.97 28.89 -11.23
N GLY A 157 1.64 28.49 -12.46
CA GLY A 157 2.56 27.82 -13.38
C GLY A 157 2.67 26.31 -13.23
N ILE A 158 2.16 25.71 -12.14
CA ILE A 158 2.19 24.26 -11.94
C ILE A 158 1.01 23.61 -12.67
N THR A 159 1.32 22.68 -13.56
CA THR A 159 0.30 21.88 -14.26
C THR A 159 -0.19 20.71 -13.41
N VAL A 160 -1.36 20.16 -13.71
CA VAL A 160 -1.86 18.93 -13.07
C VAL A 160 -0.89 17.76 -13.27
N GLN A 161 -0.26 17.66 -14.44
CA GLN A 161 0.71 16.61 -14.73
C GLN A 161 1.96 16.76 -13.86
N GLU A 162 2.52 17.96 -13.78
CA GLU A 162 3.69 18.23 -12.94
C GLU A 162 3.37 17.99 -11.45
N ALA A 163 2.19 18.41 -10.99
CA ALA A 163 1.74 18.12 -9.64
C ALA A 163 1.60 16.60 -9.38
N THR A 164 1.12 15.84 -10.37
CA THR A 164 1.03 14.37 -10.30
C THR A 164 2.40 13.75 -10.11
N ASP A 165 3.39 14.18 -10.91
CA ASP A 165 4.75 13.63 -10.87
C ASP A 165 5.44 13.96 -9.54
N ILE A 166 5.28 15.19 -9.03
CA ILE A 166 5.81 15.60 -7.73
C ILE A 166 5.19 14.78 -6.59
N LEU A 167 3.85 14.64 -6.58
CA LEU A 167 3.15 13.83 -5.59
C LEU A 167 3.59 12.38 -5.64
N TYR A 168 3.79 11.83 -6.85
CA TYR A 168 4.26 10.46 -7.05
C TYR A 168 5.65 10.24 -6.45
N VAL A 169 6.57 11.21 -6.58
CA VAL A 169 7.88 11.11 -5.93
C VAL A 169 7.74 11.23 -4.41
N ILE A 170 7.07 12.28 -3.92
CA ILE A 170 6.98 12.56 -2.48
C ILE A 170 6.30 11.42 -1.71
N SER A 171 5.27 10.80 -2.30
CA SER A 171 4.52 9.72 -1.65
C SER A 171 5.17 8.34 -1.79
N SER A 172 6.34 8.22 -2.43
CA SER A 172 7.00 6.93 -2.66
C SER A 172 7.59 6.33 -1.39
N PHE A 173 7.65 5.00 -1.34
CA PHE A 173 8.33 4.28 -0.26
C PHE A 173 9.80 4.69 -0.12
N ASP A 174 10.52 4.92 -1.22
CA ASP A 174 11.93 5.29 -1.17
C ASP A 174 12.15 6.69 -0.57
N THR A 175 11.29 7.66 -0.89
CA THR A 175 11.36 8.99 -0.25
C THR A 175 11.08 8.90 1.25
N PHE A 176 10.09 8.10 1.63
CA PHE A 176 9.83 7.79 3.04
C PHE A 176 11.05 7.13 3.71
N ASP A 177 11.62 6.08 3.12
CA ASP A 177 12.66 5.26 3.76
C ASP A 177 14.02 5.97 3.85
N LEU A 178 14.33 6.87 2.91
CA LEU A 178 15.48 7.75 3.00
C LEU A 178 15.42 8.64 4.25
N LEU A 179 14.23 9.09 4.64
CA LEU A 179 14.03 9.90 5.84
C LEU A 179 13.90 9.03 7.11
N PHE A 180 13.11 7.96 7.04
CA PHE A 180 12.84 7.08 8.18
C PHE A 180 14.08 6.31 8.60
N THR A 181 14.66 5.51 7.70
CA THR A 181 15.85 4.70 7.98
C THR A 181 17.12 5.52 7.76
N GLY A 182 17.22 6.22 6.63
CA GLY A 182 18.45 6.93 6.26
C GLY A 182 18.80 8.11 7.18
N ARG A 183 17.79 8.74 7.80
CA ARG A 183 17.98 9.85 8.75
C ARG A 183 17.51 9.52 10.17
N GLY A 184 16.98 8.33 10.42
CA GLY A 184 16.51 7.90 11.75
C GLY A 184 15.32 8.69 12.28
N LEU A 185 14.49 9.26 11.39
CA LEU A 185 13.33 10.05 11.80
C LEU A 185 12.15 9.16 12.21
N ALA A 186 11.41 9.57 13.23
CA ALA A 186 10.12 8.95 13.57
C ALA A 186 9.08 9.18 12.45
N ALA A 187 8.08 8.30 12.35
CA ALA A 187 7.07 8.32 11.30
C ALA A 187 6.35 9.69 11.19
N ASP A 188 5.95 10.28 12.33
CA ASP A 188 5.34 11.61 12.36
C ASP A 188 6.26 12.69 11.82
N ALA A 189 7.55 12.64 12.20
CA ALA A 189 8.52 13.58 11.69
C ALA A 189 8.68 13.42 10.17
N VAL A 190 8.74 12.19 9.64
CA VAL A 190 8.77 11.95 8.19
C VAL A 190 7.53 12.54 7.51
N ALA A 191 6.33 12.22 8.02
CA ALA A 191 5.07 12.76 7.52
C ALA A 191 5.10 14.29 7.44
N ASP A 192 5.54 14.97 8.49
CA ASP A 192 5.64 16.44 8.52
C ASP A 192 6.60 16.96 7.43
N ARG A 193 7.72 16.26 7.14
CA ARG A 193 8.63 16.64 6.05
C ARG A 193 7.97 16.43 4.69
N LEU A 194 7.32 15.28 4.47
CA LEU A 194 6.63 14.98 3.20
C LEU A 194 5.54 16.02 2.91
N ILE A 195 4.73 16.35 3.92
CA ILE A 195 3.69 17.38 3.84
C ILE A 195 4.32 18.74 3.51
N ALA A 196 5.34 19.15 4.26
CA ALA A 196 5.98 20.44 4.02
C ALA A 196 6.62 20.52 2.62
N MET A 197 7.20 19.42 2.11
CA MET A 197 7.72 19.36 0.74
C MET A 197 6.59 19.51 -0.28
N ALA A 198 5.49 18.79 -0.13
CA ALA A 198 4.36 18.85 -1.06
C ALA A 198 3.70 20.23 -1.06
N GLU A 199 3.43 20.82 0.11
CA GLU A 199 2.87 22.16 0.21
C GLU A 199 3.80 23.22 -0.38
N ARG A 200 5.10 23.14 -0.08
CA ARG A 200 6.09 24.07 -0.66
C ARG A 200 6.35 23.85 -2.13
N ALA A 201 6.08 22.67 -2.70
CA ALA A 201 6.20 22.45 -4.13
C ALA A 201 4.93 22.87 -4.88
N LEU A 202 3.76 22.59 -4.32
CA LEU A 202 2.50 22.58 -5.06
C LEU A 202 1.51 23.64 -4.63
N VAL A 203 1.46 23.99 -3.35
CA VAL A 203 0.39 24.83 -2.80
C VAL A 203 0.84 26.28 -2.72
N HIS A 204 -0.04 27.21 -3.07
CA HIS A 204 0.25 28.64 -2.89
C HIS A 204 0.24 28.99 -1.40
N GLN A 205 1.19 29.82 -0.94
CA GLN A 205 1.13 30.33 0.42
C GLN A 205 -0.01 31.37 0.51
N VAL A 206 -0.84 31.29 1.55
CA VAL A 206 -1.81 32.34 1.86
C VAL A 206 -1.03 33.64 2.07
N GLY A 207 -1.11 34.57 1.12
CA GLY A 207 -0.45 35.89 1.18
C GLY A 207 0.50 36.25 0.03
N GLN A 208 0.77 35.39 -0.95
CA GLN A 208 1.46 35.81 -2.18
C GLN A 208 0.46 36.16 -3.30
N PRO A 209 0.54 37.37 -3.91
CA PRO A 209 -0.32 37.72 -5.03
C PRO A 209 -0.01 36.84 -6.24
N ARG A 210 -1.05 36.58 -7.03
CA ARG A 210 -0.99 35.82 -8.29
C ARG A 210 -0.06 36.47 -9.31
#